data_AF-A0A6G1K3Q4-F1
#
_entry.id   AF-A0A6G1K3Q4-F1
#
_cell.length_a   1.000
_cell.length_b   1.000
_cell.length_c   1.000
_cell.angle_alpha   90.00
_cell.angle_beta   90.00
_cell.angle_gamma   90.00
#
_symmetry.space_group_name_H-M   'P 1'
#
loop_
_entity.id
_entity.type
_entity.pdbx_description
1 polymer ?
#
loop_
_entity_poly.entity_id
_entity_poly.type
_entity_poly.pdbx_seq_one_letter_code
_entity_poly.pdbx_strand_id
1 'polypeptide(L)'
;MERFRRTSSPPDRCGFRVGGVATATATATGTATATATATHGDGIQRKRPSIGQAAESLQSRLIASFRSVRRRGSGPELRGTSAFFAAFLRLPNELHIHILSELSISDLLSLRRSSHALNDLISSCGPPLVRYWVKHRMGTLHTQMYPPPAPNEAHLQYLLAMRRRHIASVRLTRELANFVLRDTLKHTSERQRQMWTSTYEKMIPLVFGVGYFLEEHRRVILERDLGRIQYYRVQNVGFDICTTSAITNDERAIVKRLDPPLRLQFFYMYRFIVQVLSRKLRPPTYAGSLEKFLRGWSGQAADSEDIAFVLVLGGIGQIAKLLACPNYSQRRRLLHTFITRLSPHESVGWRAHWRDVGVLSPALLDDIPCASIGITQLDQIWQPMMEDMMRPDCREFTEQQKERYHEVMLSKKFINELMGYDVLRGQQADGDDSDDEEEAEHGDDV
;
A
#
# COMPACT_ATOMS: atom_id res chain seq x y z
N MET A 1 6.30 4.96 28.60
CA MET A 1 7.36 5.95 28.27
C MET A 1 8.69 5.45 28.80
N GLU A 2 9.80 5.98 28.30
CA GLU A 2 11.20 5.61 28.64
C GLU A 2 11.64 4.18 28.27
N ARG A 3 12.01 3.97 26.99
CA ARG A 3 12.96 2.91 26.62
C ARG A 3 13.69 3.10 25.27
N PHE A 4 14.18 4.30 24.96
CA PHE A 4 15.19 4.50 23.89
C PHE A 4 16.11 5.70 24.18
N ARG A 5 17.07 5.51 25.11
CA ARG A 5 18.26 6.36 25.24
C ARG A 5 19.46 5.52 25.74
N ARG A 6 20.39 5.23 24.83
CA ARG A 6 21.82 4.98 25.10
C ARG A 6 22.60 5.51 23.89
N THR A 7 23.09 6.75 23.92
CA THR A 7 24.41 7.15 24.45
C THR A 7 25.57 6.48 23.72
N SER A 8 26.04 7.16 22.67
CA SER A 8 27.36 6.96 22.05
C SER A 8 28.29 8.07 22.51
N SER A 9 29.34 7.72 23.27
CA SER A 9 30.59 8.49 23.41
C SER A 9 31.67 7.61 24.06
N PRO A 10 32.96 7.79 23.72
CA PRO A 10 34.03 6.84 24.04
C PRO A 10 34.78 7.18 25.35
N PRO A 11 35.47 6.20 25.97
CA PRO A 11 36.43 6.46 27.04
C PRO A 11 37.83 6.78 26.49
N ASP A 12 38.47 7.78 27.08
CA ASP A 12 39.87 8.15 26.83
C ASP A 12 40.83 7.47 27.84
N ARG A 13 42.13 7.76 27.71
CA ARG A 13 43.29 6.99 28.23
C ARG A 13 43.58 6.98 29.76
N CYS A 14 44.59 6.15 30.09
CA CYS A 14 45.42 6.02 31.32
C CYS A 14 44.93 5.01 32.40
N GLY A 15 45.78 4.22 33.08
CA GLY A 15 47.24 3.99 32.98
C GLY A 15 47.78 3.01 34.07
N PHE A 16 49.08 2.65 34.03
CA PHE A 16 49.87 1.72 34.92
C PHE A 16 49.59 0.20 34.79
N ARG A 17 50.57 -0.69 34.45
CA ARG A 17 51.78 -1.23 35.17
C ARG A 17 51.42 -2.05 36.42
N VAL A 18 51.85 -3.31 36.66
CA VAL A 18 53.07 -4.12 36.33
C VAL A 18 52.67 -5.62 36.17
N GLY A 19 53.36 -6.60 35.54
CA GLY A 19 54.59 -6.62 34.70
C GLY A 19 55.54 -7.84 34.97
N GLY A 20 55.95 -8.60 33.93
CA GLY A 20 56.89 -9.75 33.98
C GLY A 20 56.34 -11.08 33.42
N VAL A 21 57.07 -12.06 32.84
CA VAL A 21 58.50 -12.24 32.46
C VAL A 21 58.60 -13.35 31.36
N ALA A 22 59.57 -13.26 30.41
CA ALA A 22 60.10 -14.35 29.53
C ALA A 22 59.17 -14.99 28.45
N THR A 23 59.61 -15.51 27.28
CA THR A 23 60.96 -15.58 26.63
C THR A 23 60.86 -15.84 25.10
N ALA A 24 61.93 -15.44 24.39
CA ALA A 24 62.55 -16.12 23.23
C ALA A 24 61.94 -16.09 21.79
N THR A 25 62.81 -15.64 20.86
CA THR A 25 63.07 -16.15 19.48
C THR A 25 61.97 -16.08 18.39
N ALA A 26 62.28 -15.81 17.11
CA ALA A 26 63.50 -15.28 16.45
C ALA A 26 63.18 -14.89 14.98
N THR A 27 64.00 -14.00 14.39
CA THR A 27 64.41 -13.92 12.95
C THR A 27 63.37 -13.93 11.80
N ALA A 28 63.54 -13.23 10.66
CA ALA A 28 64.46 -12.16 10.24
C ALA A 28 64.07 -11.65 8.82
N THR A 29 64.52 -10.43 8.44
CA THR A 29 64.90 -9.95 7.07
C THR A 29 63.92 -10.10 5.88
N GLY A 30 63.74 -9.13 4.97
CA GLY A 30 64.29 -7.77 4.75
C GLY A 30 63.43 -7.02 3.70
N THR A 31 63.32 -5.68 3.63
CA THR A 31 64.30 -4.67 3.11
C THR A 31 64.86 -5.01 1.71
N ALA A 32 64.95 -4.12 0.71
CA ALA A 32 64.91 -2.64 0.67
C ALA A 32 64.56 -2.14 -0.78
N THR A 33 63.92 -0.98 -1.02
CA THR A 33 64.49 0.35 -1.47
C THR A 33 65.62 0.31 -2.52
N ALA A 34 65.76 1.24 -3.49
CA ALA A 34 64.97 2.39 -3.98
C ALA A 34 65.65 2.99 -5.26
N THR A 35 65.20 4.19 -5.70
CA THR A 35 65.87 5.17 -6.62
C THR A 35 66.16 4.73 -8.07
N ALA A 36 65.67 5.38 -9.15
CA ALA A 36 65.55 6.79 -9.55
C ALA A 36 66.77 7.35 -10.32
N THR A 37 66.53 7.82 -11.54
CA THR A 37 67.26 8.89 -12.27
C THR A 37 66.44 9.33 -13.49
N ALA A 38 66.68 10.56 -13.98
CA ALA A 38 65.96 11.19 -15.10
C ALA A 38 66.93 11.95 -16.01
N THR A 39 66.57 12.19 -17.29
CA THR A 39 66.97 13.38 -18.09
C THR A 39 66.28 13.42 -19.47
N HIS A 40 65.79 14.62 -19.85
CA HIS A 40 65.62 15.27 -21.19
C HIS A 40 65.33 14.45 -22.49
N GLY A 41 64.57 14.99 -23.46
CA GLY A 41 63.92 16.31 -23.58
C GLY A 41 63.24 16.52 -24.96
N ASP A 42 62.54 17.66 -25.12
CA ASP A 42 61.89 18.23 -26.35
C ASP A 42 60.95 17.34 -27.21
N GLY A 43 59.87 17.83 -27.82
CA GLY A 43 59.25 19.15 -27.88
C GLY A 43 58.12 19.19 -28.94
N ILE A 44 57.49 20.37 -29.15
CA ILE A 44 56.50 20.71 -30.20
C ILE A 44 54.99 20.63 -29.85
N GLN A 45 54.32 21.71 -30.23
CA GLN A 45 52.97 22.19 -29.90
C GLN A 45 51.81 21.45 -30.61
N ARG A 46 50.59 21.46 -30.03
CA ARG A 46 49.43 22.26 -30.55
C ARG A 46 48.10 22.10 -29.79
N LYS A 47 47.52 23.25 -29.43
CA LYS A 47 46.09 23.64 -29.39
C LYS A 47 45.03 22.73 -28.70
N ARG A 48 44.45 23.24 -27.62
CA ARG A 48 43.01 23.03 -27.28
C ARG A 48 42.11 23.76 -28.30
N PRO A 49 40.89 23.28 -28.51
CA PRO A 49 39.72 24.17 -28.53
C PRO A 49 38.67 23.75 -27.48
N SER A 50 37.76 24.68 -27.18
CA SER A 50 36.79 24.60 -26.09
C SER A 50 35.45 24.00 -26.48
N ILE A 51 34.72 23.59 -25.44
CA ILE A 51 33.26 23.48 -25.35
C ILE A 51 32.56 24.63 -26.10
N GLY A 52 31.49 24.33 -26.86
CA GLY A 52 30.52 25.35 -27.28
C GLY A 52 29.92 25.22 -28.69
N GLN A 53 29.22 24.11 -29.00
CA GLN A 53 28.08 24.06 -29.97
C GLN A 53 27.51 22.63 -30.06
N ALA A 54 26.57 22.29 -29.17
CA ALA A 54 25.89 20.97 -29.18
C ALA A 54 24.47 21.00 -28.58
N ALA A 55 23.79 22.15 -28.61
CA ALA A 55 22.47 22.33 -27.97
C ALA A 55 21.28 22.32 -28.96
N GLU A 56 21.50 22.50 -30.26
CA GLU A 56 20.41 22.67 -31.26
C GLU A 56 20.12 21.41 -32.10
N SER A 57 20.95 20.37 -32.02
CA SER A 57 20.81 19.14 -32.83
C SER A 57 19.98 18.01 -32.17
N LEU A 58 19.44 18.25 -30.97
CA LEU A 58 18.62 17.26 -30.24
C LEU A 58 17.11 17.48 -30.41
N GLN A 59 16.64 18.72 -30.54
CA GLN A 59 15.21 19.00 -30.73
C GLN A 59 14.74 18.59 -32.14
N SER A 60 15.59 18.77 -33.15
CA SER A 60 15.34 18.33 -34.54
C SER A 60 15.30 16.81 -34.74
N ARG A 61 15.73 16.01 -33.74
CA ARG A 61 15.62 14.53 -33.76
C ARG A 61 14.37 13.97 -33.09
N LEU A 62 13.67 14.74 -32.24
CA LEU A 62 12.48 14.25 -31.53
C LEU A 62 11.18 14.40 -32.34
N ILE A 63 11.09 15.39 -33.23
CA ILE A 63 9.92 15.59 -34.10
C ILE A 63 9.88 14.58 -35.27
N ALA A 64 10.99 13.89 -35.55
CA ALA A 64 11.07 12.87 -36.60
C ALA A 64 10.53 11.47 -36.21
N SER A 65 10.26 11.20 -34.92
CA SER A 65 10.00 9.83 -34.43
C SER A 65 8.60 9.27 -34.75
N PHE A 66 7.67 10.09 -35.26
CA PHE A 66 6.29 9.67 -35.56
C PHE A 66 6.01 9.33 -37.03
N ARG A 67 7.02 9.29 -37.90
CA ARG A 67 6.87 8.84 -39.32
C ARG A 67 7.63 7.54 -39.67
N SER A 68 8.35 6.93 -38.73
CA SER A 68 9.28 5.83 -39.00
C SER A 68 8.79 4.40 -38.65
N VAL A 69 7.50 4.18 -38.43
CA VAL A 69 6.94 2.82 -38.24
C VAL A 69 6.74 2.08 -39.59
N ARG A 70 6.74 2.80 -40.73
CA ARG A 70 6.96 2.18 -42.04
C ARG A 70 8.46 2.18 -42.39
N ARG A 71 9.00 0.98 -42.61
CA ARG A 71 10.38 0.64 -43.00
C ARG A 71 11.49 0.96 -41.98
N ARG A 72 11.82 -0.06 -41.18
CA ARG A 72 13.22 -0.41 -40.89
C ARG A 72 13.40 -1.93 -40.96
N GLY A 73 14.36 -2.41 -41.75
CA GLY A 73 14.86 -3.78 -41.69
C GLY A 73 13.99 -4.89 -42.30
N SER A 74 13.97 -5.01 -43.64
CA SER A 74 13.83 -6.34 -44.26
C SER A 74 15.19 -7.05 -44.19
N GLY A 75 15.38 -7.88 -43.16
CA GLY A 75 16.60 -8.67 -42.90
C GLY A 75 16.25 -9.91 -42.04
N PRO A 76 17.02 -11.01 -42.10
CA PRO A 76 16.49 -12.35 -41.88
C PRO A 76 16.45 -12.84 -40.41
N GLU A 77 15.94 -12.02 -39.47
CA GLU A 77 15.82 -12.40 -38.04
C GLU A 77 14.44 -12.98 -37.63
N LEU A 78 13.53 -13.19 -38.60
CA LEU A 78 12.26 -13.92 -38.40
C LEU A 78 12.34 -15.40 -38.85
N ARG A 79 13.54 -15.98 -38.87
CA ARG A 79 13.75 -17.43 -39.12
C ARG A 79 13.34 -18.25 -37.89
N GLY A 80 12.04 -18.51 -37.75
CA GLY A 80 11.47 -19.36 -36.69
C GLY A 80 10.09 -18.90 -36.19
N THR A 81 9.68 -17.65 -36.45
CA THR A 81 8.34 -17.18 -36.12
C THR A 81 7.30 -17.72 -37.11
N SER A 82 6.13 -18.13 -36.61
CA SER A 82 5.06 -18.63 -37.48
C SER A 82 4.58 -17.56 -38.48
N ALA A 83 4.16 -17.99 -39.66
CA ALA A 83 3.63 -17.09 -40.69
C ALA A 83 2.43 -16.27 -40.18
N PHE A 84 1.60 -16.87 -39.31
CA PHE A 84 0.53 -16.18 -38.59
C PHE A 84 1.04 -15.03 -37.71
N PHE A 85 2.09 -15.25 -36.91
CA PHE A 85 2.63 -14.19 -36.04
C PHE A 85 3.22 -13.02 -36.85
N ALA A 86 3.92 -13.33 -37.95
CA ALA A 86 4.42 -12.32 -38.88
C ALA A 86 3.28 -11.55 -39.60
N ALA A 87 2.15 -12.19 -39.89
CA ALA A 87 0.96 -11.53 -40.42
C ALA A 87 0.27 -10.66 -39.36
N PHE A 88 0.13 -11.16 -38.12
CA PHE A 88 -0.45 -10.42 -37.00
C PHE A 88 0.31 -9.11 -36.73
N LEU A 89 1.64 -9.15 -36.65
CA LEU A 89 2.46 -7.94 -36.44
C LEU A 89 2.42 -6.93 -37.60
N ARG A 90 1.88 -7.32 -38.77
CA ARG A 90 1.71 -6.44 -39.95
C ARG A 90 0.32 -5.80 -40.04
N LEU A 91 -0.61 -6.15 -39.16
CA LEU A 91 -1.93 -5.51 -39.11
C LEU A 91 -1.79 -4.01 -38.76
N PRO A 92 -2.76 -3.15 -39.16
CA PRO A 92 -2.84 -1.78 -38.67
C PRO A 92 -3.04 -1.71 -37.15
N ASN A 93 -2.53 -0.66 -36.52
CA ASN A 93 -2.59 -0.43 -35.07
C ASN A 93 -4.03 -0.45 -34.54
N GLU A 94 -5.00 -0.02 -35.36
CA GLU A 94 -6.43 0.01 -35.04
C GLU A 94 -6.97 -1.40 -34.78
N LEU A 95 -6.54 -2.39 -35.59
CA LEU A 95 -6.90 -3.79 -35.39
C LEU A 95 -6.16 -4.38 -34.17
N HIS A 96 -4.90 -4.00 -33.94
CA HIS A 96 -4.20 -4.40 -32.71
C HIS A 96 -4.92 -3.89 -31.46
N ILE A 97 -5.33 -2.62 -31.44
CA ILE A 97 -6.08 -2.02 -30.32
C ILE A 97 -7.39 -2.79 -30.09
N HIS A 98 -8.16 -3.09 -31.15
CA HIS A 98 -9.42 -3.82 -31.02
C HIS A 98 -9.24 -5.28 -30.55
N ILE A 99 -8.19 -5.97 -31.02
CA ILE A 99 -7.90 -7.34 -30.56
C ILE A 99 -7.45 -7.31 -29.09
N LEU A 100 -6.57 -6.39 -28.73
CA LEU A 100 -6.03 -6.24 -27.38
C LEU A 100 -7.07 -5.68 -26.37
N SER A 101 -8.11 -4.98 -26.81
CA SER A 101 -9.15 -4.42 -25.92
C SER A 101 -10.12 -5.46 -25.38
N GLU A 102 -10.31 -6.58 -26.09
CA GLU A 102 -11.17 -7.69 -25.64
C GLU A 102 -10.45 -8.72 -24.76
N LEU A 103 -9.11 -8.69 -24.70
CA LEU A 103 -8.32 -9.56 -23.83
C LEU A 103 -8.40 -9.14 -22.36
N SER A 104 -8.28 -10.09 -21.42
CA SER A 104 -8.17 -9.71 -20.00
C SER A 104 -6.80 -9.12 -19.67
N ILE A 105 -6.70 -8.41 -18.54
CA ILE A 105 -5.39 -7.92 -18.03
C ILE A 105 -4.41 -9.09 -17.81
N SER A 106 -4.90 -10.29 -17.45
CA SER A 106 -4.06 -11.47 -17.27
C SER A 106 -3.43 -11.93 -18.59
N ASP A 107 -4.20 -11.89 -19.66
CA ASP A 107 -3.77 -12.32 -20.99
C ASP A 107 -2.83 -11.29 -21.61
N LEU A 108 -3.15 -9.99 -21.46
CA LEU A 108 -2.25 -8.90 -21.83
C LEU A 108 -0.89 -9.01 -21.13
N LEU A 109 -0.87 -9.27 -19.82
CA LEU A 109 0.38 -9.50 -19.08
C LEU A 109 1.13 -10.77 -19.52
N SER A 110 0.40 -11.80 -19.93
CA SER A 110 0.99 -13.05 -20.43
C SER A 110 1.60 -12.87 -21.83
N LEU A 111 0.91 -12.17 -22.74
CA LEU A 111 1.41 -11.79 -24.05
C LEU A 111 2.67 -10.91 -23.97
N ARG A 112 2.72 -9.95 -23.03
CA ARG A 112 3.94 -9.15 -22.78
C ARG A 112 5.14 -10.00 -22.36
N ARG A 113 4.91 -11.19 -21.77
CA ARG A 113 5.98 -12.10 -21.34
C ARG A 113 6.38 -13.13 -22.42
N SER A 114 5.60 -13.29 -23.49
CA SER A 114 5.87 -14.32 -24.51
C SER A 114 6.83 -13.87 -25.61
N SER A 115 6.88 -12.56 -25.92
CA SER A 115 7.80 -12.00 -26.92
C SER A 115 8.05 -10.51 -26.72
N HIS A 116 9.27 -10.05 -26.99
CA HIS A 116 9.61 -8.62 -27.01
C HIS A 116 8.72 -7.83 -27.98
N ALA A 117 8.46 -8.35 -29.18
CA ALA A 117 7.60 -7.68 -30.17
C ALA A 117 6.16 -7.47 -29.65
N LEU A 118 5.63 -8.42 -28.86
CA LEU A 118 4.31 -8.27 -28.22
C LEU A 118 4.34 -7.33 -27.03
N ASN A 119 5.43 -7.30 -26.25
CA ASN A 119 5.61 -6.30 -25.20
C ASN A 119 5.60 -4.88 -25.78
N ASP A 120 6.31 -4.67 -26.89
CA ASP A 120 6.47 -3.35 -27.49
C ASP A 120 5.17 -2.90 -28.17
N LEU A 121 4.45 -3.82 -28.82
CA LEU A 121 3.09 -3.59 -29.34
C LEU A 121 2.10 -3.22 -28.23
N ILE A 122 2.06 -3.97 -27.14
CA ILE A 122 1.15 -3.67 -26.02
C ILE A 122 1.55 -2.35 -25.33
N SER A 123 2.83 -2.00 -25.32
CA SER A 123 3.32 -0.73 -24.77
C SER A 123 2.95 0.47 -25.66
N SER A 124 3.03 0.33 -27.00
CA SER A 124 2.60 1.38 -27.94
C SER A 124 1.08 1.56 -27.97
N CYS A 125 0.31 0.47 -27.83
CA CYS A 125 -1.15 0.50 -27.67
C CYS A 125 -1.61 0.92 -26.26
N GLY A 126 -0.71 1.27 -25.33
CA GLY A 126 -1.03 1.60 -23.93
C GLY A 126 -2.13 2.67 -23.77
N PRO A 127 -1.97 3.89 -24.33
CA PRO A 127 -2.96 4.96 -24.20
C PRO A 127 -4.35 4.64 -24.76
N PRO A 128 -4.54 4.13 -25.99
CA PRO A 128 -5.87 3.74 -26.47
C PRO A 128 -6.49 2.60 -25.65
N LEU A 129 -5.70 1.63 -25.17
CA LEU A 129 -6.20 0.58 -24.28
C LEU A 129 -6.70 1.16 -22.94
N VAL A 130 -5.94 2.06 -22.30
CA VAL A 130 -6.38 2.72 -21.07
C VAL A 130 -7.70 3.46 -21.28
N ARG A 131 -7.84 4.22 -22.37
CA ARG A 131 -9.09 4.94 -22.68
C ARG A 131 -10.28 4.01 -22.89
N TYR A 132 -10.11 2.91 -23.66
CA TYR A 132 -11.17 1.91 -23.84
C TYR A 132 -11.58 1.30 -22.48
N TRP A 133 -10.61 0.89 -21.66
CA TRP A 133 -10.87 0.25 -20.37
C TRP A 133 -11.56 1.18 -19.37
N VAL A 134 -11.14 2.44 -19.30
CA VAL A 134 -11.79 3.47 -18.46
C VAL A 134 -13.23 3.70 -18.90
N LYS A 135 -13.50 3.73 -20.22
CA LYS A 135 -14.84 3.98 -20.77
C LYS A 135 -15.80 2.79 -20.69
N HIS A 136 -15.30 1.56 -20.88
CA HIS A 136 -16.14 0.38 -21.08
C HIS A 136 -16.02 -0.72 -20.00
N ARG A 137 -15.01 -0.67 -19.13
CA ARG A 137 -14.73 -1.73 -18.13
C ARG A 137 -14.56 -1.21 -16.69
N MET A 138 -14.47 0.10 -16.46
CA MET A 138 -14.38 0.69 -15.11
C MET A 138 -15.71 1.29 -14.68
N GLY A 139 -16.09 1.08 -13.41
CA GLY A 139 -17.27 1.71 -12.80
C GLY A 139 -17.01 3.16 -12.36
N THR A 140 -18.08 3.93 -12.18
CA THR A 140 -18.07 5.35 -11.77
C THR A 140 -17.20 5.63 -10.54
N LEU A 141 -17.37 4.86 -9.48
CA LEU A 141 -16.60 4.98 -8.23
C LEU A 141 -15.08 4.81 -8.44
N HIS A 142 -14.66 4.02 -9.42
CA HIS A 142 -13.24 3.86 -9.75
C HIS A 142 -12.66 5.11 -10.41
N THR A 143 -13.41 5.72 -11.34
CA THR A 143 -12.95 6.89 -12.11
C THR A 143 -13.09 8.21 -11.33
N GLN A 144 -14.00 8.28 -10.36
CA GLN A 144 -14.12 9.40 -9.43
C GLN A 144 -12.93 9.48 -8.47
N MET A 145 -12.59 8.38 -7.79
CA MET A 145 -11.50 8.39 -6.80
C MET A 145 -10.10 8.35 -7.44
N TYR A 146 -9.96 7.66 -8.58
CA TYR A 146 -8.72 7.61 -9.34
C TYR A 146 -8.98 8.16 -10.75
N PRO A 147 -8.93 9.48 -10.95
CA PRO A 147 -9.13 10.06 -12.28
C PRO A 147 -8.07 9.52 -13.25
N PRO A 148 -8.45 9.21 -14.50
CA PRO A 148 -7.50 8.75 -15.50
C PRO A 148 -6.51 9.87 -15.83
N PRO A 149 -5.22 9.55 -16.05
CA PRO A 149 -4.23 10.53 -16.54
C PRO A 149 -4.63 11.05 -17.94
N ALA A 150 -4.00 12.16 -18.35
CA ALA A 150 -4.23 12.77 -19.66
C ALA A 150 -4.08 11.74 -20.79
N PRO A 151 -4.83 11.86 -21.90
CA PRO A 151 -4.92 10.82 -22.94
C PRO A 151 -3.59 10.47 -23.63
N ASN A 152 -2.55 11.29 -23.46
CA ASN A 152 -1.19 11.10 -23.96
C ASN A 152 -0.23 10.51 -22.91
N GLU A 153 -0.56 10.61 -21.62
CA GLU A 153 0.20 10.11 -20.46
C GLU A 153 -0.37 8.78 -19.92
N ALA A 154 -1.47 8.32 -20.51
CA ALA A 154 -2.20 7.13 -20.13
C ALA A 154 -1.41 5.84 -20.42
N HIS A 155 -0.51 5.48 -19.52
CA HIS A 155 0.25 4.24 -19.61
C HIS A 155 -0.52 3.05 -18.99
N LEU A 156 -0.23 1.85 -19.49
CA LEU A 156 -0.75 0.58 -18.96
C LEU A 156 -0.55 0.42 -17.43
N GLN A 157 0.45 1.09 -16.86
CA GLN A 157 0.69 1.13 -15.40
C GLN A 157 -0.53 1.62 -14.60
N TYR A 158 -1.34 2.54 -15.14
CA TYR A 158 -2.58 2.98 -14.50
C TYR A 158 -3.59 1.81 -14.36
N LEU A 159 -3.83 1.05 -15.44
CA LEU A 159 -4.70 -0.13 -15.38
C LEU A 159 -4.17 -1.19 -14.42
N LEU A 160 -2.84 -1.39 -14.39
CA LEU A 160 -2.21 -2.33 -13.46
C LEU A 160 -2.33 -1.88 -12.00
N ALA A 161 -2.19 -0.59 -11.71
CA ALA A 161 -2.42 -0.03 -10.37
C ALA A 161 -3.88 -0.21 -9.93
N MET A 162 -4.84 0.14 -10.80
CA MET A 162 -6.27 -0.05 -10.52
C MET A 162 -6.63 -1.52 -10.30
N ARG A 163 -6.09 -2.43 -11.13
CA ARG A 163 -6.29 -3.88 -10.94
C ARG A 163 -5.69 -4.38 -9.62
N ARG A 164 -4.53 -3.88 -9.20
CA ARG A 164 -3.94 -4.21 -7.88
C ARG A 164 -4.83 -3.75 -6.72
N ARG A 165 -5.34 -2.51 -6.76
CA ARG A 165 -6.27 -1.97 -5.74
C ARG A 165 -7.58 -2.76 -5.65
N HIS A 166 -8.17 -3.08 -6.80
CA HIS A 166 -9.38 -3.90 -6.85
C HIS A 166 -9.15 -5.32 -6.29
N ILE A 167 -8.04 -5.98 -6.67
CA ILE A 167 -7.68 -7.30 -6.11
C ILE A 167 -7.43 -7.22 -4.60
N ALA A 168 -6.76 -6.16 -4.11
CA ALA A 168 -6.53 -5.96 -2.69
C ALA A 168 -7.84 -5.79 -1.91
N SER A 169 -8.78 -5.02 -2.47
CA SER A 169 -10.10 -4.78 -1.88
C SER A 169 -10.92 -6.07 -1.81
N VAL A 170 -11.05 -6.78 -2.94
CA VAL A 170 -11.70 -8.10 -3.02
C VAL A 170 -11.12 -9.12 -2.02
N ARG A 171 -9.79 -9.15 -1.85
CA ARG A 171 -9.13 -10.01 -0.87
C ARG A 171 -9.42 -9.59 0.57
N LEU A 172 -9.36 -8.30 0.88
CA LEU A 172 -9.68 -7.81 2.22
C LEU A 172 -11.15 -8.07 2.56
N THR A 173 -12.08 -7.73 1.66
CA THR A 173 -13.51 -8.04 1.83
C THR A 173 -13.75 -9.52 2.08
N ARG A 174 -13.05 -10.42 1.37
CA ARG A 174 -13.14 -11.87 1.62
C ARG A 174 -12.70 -12.27 3.03
N GLU A 175 -11.62 -11.70 3.56
CA GLU A 175 -11.15 -12.06 4.90
C GLU A 175 -11.95 -11.42 6.03
N LEU A 176 -12.40 -10.17 5.85
CA LEU A 176 -13.43 -9.55 6.70
C LEU A 176 -14.69 -10.42 6.70
N ALA A 177 -15.08 -10.91 5.53
CA ALA A 177 -16.27 -11.71 5.39
C ALA A 177 -16.13 -13.09 6.08
N ASN A 178 -15.03 -13.79 5.82
CA ASN A 178 -14.70 -15.05 6.50
C ASN A 178 -14.60 -14.88 8.02
N PHE A 179 -14.21 -13.71 8.52
CA PHE A 179 -14.21 -13.44 9.94
C PHE A 179 -15.62 -13.44 10.53
N VAL A 180 -16.54 -12.68 9.92
CA VAL A 180 -17.94 -12.60 10.38
C VAL A 180 -18.57 -13.98 10.38
N LEU A 181 -18.58 -14.69 9.24
CA LEU A 181 -19.16 -16.03 9.13
C LEU A 181 -18.67 -17.00 10.22
N ARG A 182 -17.37 -16.95 10.57
CA ARG A 182 -16.78 -17.84 11.57
C ARG A 182 -17.05 -17.42 13.02
N ASP A 183 -17.26 -16.13 13.28
CA ASP A 183 -17.64 -15.63 14.61
C ASP A 183 -19.14 -15.89 14.87
N THR A 184 -19.95 -16.04 13.82
CA THR A 184 -21.43 -15.97 13.91
C THR A 184 -22.17 -17.26 13.55
N LEU A 185 -21.73 -18.03 12.54
CA LEU A 185 -22.50 -19.16 11.99
C LEU A 185 -21.74 -20.49 12.11
N LYS A 186 -21.92 -21.18 13.25
CA LYS A 186 -21.49 -22.59 13.41
C LYS A 186 -22.31 -23.56 12.53
N HIS A 187 -23.54 -23.20 12.18
CA HIS A 187 -24.39 -23.90 11.23
C HIS A 187 -24.96 -22.86 10.25
N THR A 188 -24.68 -23.00 8.95
CA THR A 188 -25.04 -22.01 7.93
C THR A 188 -26.26 -22.48 7.12
N SER A 189 -27.36 -21.73 7.17
CA SER A 189 -28.51 -21.92 6.29
C SER A 189 -28.21 -21.41 4.87
N GLU A 190 -28.83 -22.00 3.85
CA GLU A 190 -28.68 -21.55 2.46
C GLU A 190 -29.19 -20.11 2.25
N ARG A 191 -30.27 -19.71 2.95
CA ARG A 191 -30.77 -18.33 2.96
C ARG A 191 -29.72 -17.36 3.52
N GLN A 192 -29.03 -17.74 4.60
CA GLN A 192 -27.93 -16.94 5.15
C GLN A 192 -26.77 -16.82 4.16
N ARG A 193 -26.44 -17.89 3.41
CA ARG A 193 -25.41 -17.86 2.37
C ARG A 193 -25.76 -16.92 1.21
N GLN A 194 -27.03 -16.81 0.82
CA GLN A 194 -27.48 -15.86 -0.22
C GLN A 194 -27.41 -14.41 0.26
N MET A 195 -27.97 -14.10 1.44
CA MET A 195 -27.83 -12.77 2.06
C MET A 195 -26.36 -12.37 2.18
N TRP A 196 -25.50 -13.35 2.50
CA TRP A 196 -24.08 -13.15 2.63
C TRP A 196 -23.34 -12.79 1.33
N THR A 197 -23.76 -13.34 0.20
CA THR A 197 -23.23 -12.93 -1.12
C THR A 197 -23.55 -11.46 -1.38
N SER A 198 -24.77 -11.01 -1.05
CA SER A 198 -25.16 -9.59 -1.15
C SER A 198 -24.33 -8.70 -0.20
N THR A 199 -24.10 -9.13 1.04
CA THR A 199 -23.17 -8.46 1.98
C THR A 199 -21.79 -8.30 1.40
N TYR A 200 -21.21 -9.39 0.87
CA TYR A 200 -19.88 -9.38 0.27
C TYR A 200 -19.80 -8.39 -0.91
N GLU A 201 -20.81 -8.34 -1.78
CA GLU A 201 -20.87 -7.41 -2.91
C GLU A 201 -20.97 -5.94 -2.46
N LYS A 202 -21.83 -5.64 -1.46
CA LYS A 202 -21.93 -4.29 -0.85
C LYS A 202 -20.63 -3.84 -0.18
N MET A 203 -19.89 -4.75 0.46
CA MET A 203 -18.65 -4.43 1.16
C MET A 203 -17.47 -4.10 0.21
N ILE A 204 -17.44 -4.61 -1.03
CA ILE A 204 -16.33 -4.34 -1.98
C ILE A 204 -16.09 -2.84 -2.25
N PRO A 205 -17.09 -2.04 -2.70
CA PRO A 205 -16.89 -0.60 -2.96
C PRO A 205 -16.51 0.17 -1.69
N LEU A 206 -17.05 -0.21 -0.53
CA LEU A 206 -16.72 0.41 0.75
C LEU A 206 -15.26 0.17 1.15
N VAL A 207 -14.78 -1.08 1.05
CA VAL A 207 -13.37 -1.41 1.30
C VAL A 207 -12.44 -0.74 0.28
N PHE A 208 -12.87 -0.59 -0.97
CA PHE A 208 -12.12 0.13 -2.00
C PHE A 208 -12.01 1.64 -1.69
N GLY A 209 -13.08 2.27 -1.17
CA GLY A 209 -13.06 3.65 -0.68
C GLY A 209 -12.17 3.87 0.54
N VAL A 210 -12.19 2.96 1.53
CA VAL A 210 -11.23 2.97 2.65
C VAL A 210 -9.79 2.77 2.13
N GLY A 211 -9.61 1.93 1.11
CA GLY A 211 -8.33 1.77 0.42
C GLY A 211 -7.79 3.05 -0.20
N TYR A 212 -8.66 3.86 -0.84
CA TYR A 212 -8.31 5.19 -1.34
C TYR A 212 -7.92 6.15 -0.23
N PHE A 213 -8.73 6.24 0.85
CA PHE A 213 -8.41 7.10 1.99
C PHE A 213 -7.03 6.77 2.57
N LEU A 214 -6.74 5.49 2.84
CA LEU A 214 -5.44 5.06 3.37
C LEU A 214 -4.29 5.31 2.38
N GLU A 215 -4.52 5.18 1.06
CA GLU A 215 -3.48 5.44 0.06
C GLU A 215 -3.13 6.93 -0.07
N GLU A 216 -4.12 7.83 -0.04
CA GLU A 216 -3.91 9.28 -0.03
C GLU A 216 -3.33 9.76 1.30
N HIS A 217 -3.81 9.25 2.45
CA HIS A 217 -3.28 9.56 3.78
C HIS A 217 -1.80 9.22 3.90
N ARG A 218 -1.44 8.01 3.43
CA ARG A 218 -0.04 7.58 3.30
C ARG A 218 0.75 8.51 2.36
N ARG A 219 0.18 8.97 1.25
CA ARG A 219 0.88 9.90 0.33
C ARG A 219 1.20 11.22 1.06
N VAL A 220 0.22 11.81 1.75
CA VAL A 220 0.40 13.08 2.49
C VAL A 220 1.48 12.94 3.57
N ILE A 221 1.46 11.87 4.37
CA ILE A 221 2.48 11.64 5.41
C ILE A 221 3.89 11.55 4.78
N LEU A 222 4.04 10.79 3.69
CA LEU A 222 5.34 10.66 3.03
C LEU A 222 5.78 11.95 2.31
N GLU A 223 4.85 12.72 1.75
CA GLU A 223 5.13 14.05 1.18
C GLU A 223 5.57 15.05 2.27
N ARG A 224 4.91 15.04 3.43
CA ARG A 224 5.22 15.87 4.60
C ARG A 224 6.62 15.56 5.14
N ASP A 225 6.94 14.28 5.32
CA ASP A 225 8.17 13.88 6.03
C ASP A 225 9.36 13.79 5.07
N LEU A 226 9.21 13.11 3.93
CA LEU A 226 10.31 12.97 2.96
C LEU A 226 10.60 14.28 2.21
N GLY A 227 9.58 15.11 1.95
CA GLY A 227 9.75 16.42 1.33
C GLY A 227 10.52 17.43 2.19
N ARG A 228 10.63 17.20 3.50
CA ARG A 228 11.33 18.07 4.45
C ARG A 228 12.77 17.66 4.77
N ILE A 229 13.23 16.47 4.32
CA ILE A 229 14.56 15.93 4.72
C ILE A 229 15.72 16.88 4.36
N GLN A 230 15.59 17.64 3.27
CA GLN A 230 16.59 18.63 2.86
C GLN A 230 16.89 19.69 3.94
N TYR A 231 15.93 19.99 4.83
CA TYR A 231 16.11 20.95 5.93
C TYR A 231 16.53 20.28 7.25
N TYR A 232 16.04 19.07 7.54
CA TYR A 232 16.30 18.37 8.81
C TYR A 232 17.56 17.50 8.84
N ARG A 233 18.30 17.43 7.72
CA ARG A 233 19.56 16.65 7.57
C ARG A 233 20.65 16.95 8.61
N VAL A 234 20.53 18.06 9.34
CA VAL A 234 21.46 18.52 10.38
C VAL A 234 21.12 17.98 11.78
N GLN A 235 19.90 17.49 12.02
CA GLN A 235 19.39 17.21 13.37
C GLN A 235 19.11 15.72 13.66
N ASN A 236 18.64 14.95 12.66
CA ASN A 236 18.36 13.52 12.85
C ASN A 236 19.45 12.64 12.23
N VAL A 237 20.24 11.99 13.10
CA VAL A 237 21.27 11.01 12.72
C VAL A 237 20.72 9.59 12.91
N GLY A 238 19.74 9.23 12.09
CA GLY A 238 19.17 7.87 12.06
C GLY A 238 17.80 7.79 11.40
N PHE A 239 17.43 6.58 10.98
CA PHE A 239 16.08 6.23 10.56
C PHE A 239 15.19 5.92 11.77
N ASP A 240 14.00 6.51 11.82
CA ASP A 240 13.01 6.22 12.86
C ASP A 240 11.58 6.27 12.29
N ILE A 241 10.70 5.38 12.78
CA ILE A 241 9.26 5.44 12.52
C ILE A 241 8.59 5.76 13.86
N CYS A 242 8.16 7.00 14.00
CA CYS A 242 7.64 7.52 15.26
C CYS A 242 6.13 7.81 15.16
N THR A 243 5.49 7.91 16.31
CA THR A 243 4.08 8.28 16.43
C THR A 243 3.92 9.80 16.41
N THR A 244 3.03 10.31 15.57
CA THR A 244 2.77 11.77 15.38
C THR A 244 1.28 12.10 15.51
N SER A 245 0.98 13.38 15.78
CA SER A 245 -0.37 13.91 15.87
C SER A 245 -1.17 13.80 14.56
N ALA A 246 -2.50 13.79 14.69
CA ALA A 246 -3.45 13.83 13.59
C ALA A 246 -3.15 14.92 12.53
N ILE A 247 -3.44 14.60 11.26
CA ILE A 247 -3.32 15.51 10.10
C ILE A 247 -4.72 15.90 9.58
N THR A 248 -5.61 16.32 10.48
CA THR A 248 -7.05 16.53 10.24
C THR A 248 -7.39 17.48 9.09
N ASN A 249 -6.55 18.47 8.81
CA ASN A 249 -6.75 19.39 7.68
C ASN A 249 -6.58 18.66 6.32
N ASP A 250 -5.56 17.81 6.21
CA ASP A 250 -5.30 17.03 5.01
C ASP A 250 -6.30 15.87 4.87
N GLU A 251 -6.64 15.21 5.98
CA GLU A 251 -7.73 14.21 6.01
C GLU A 251 -9.04 14.79 5.48
N ARG A 252 -9.41 16.02 5.88
CA ARG A 252 -10.61 16.70 5.36
C ARG A 252 -10.51 16.97 3.86
N ALA A 253 -9.32 17.30 3.34
CA ALA A 253 -9.12 17.45 1.90
C ALA A 253 -9.29 16.12 1.14
N ILE A 254 -8.87 14.99 1.71
CA ILE A 254 -9.09 13.65 1.17
C ILE A 254 -10.58 13.28 1.21
N VAL A 255 -11.25 13.46 2.34
CA VAL A 255 -12.67 13.10 2.53
C VAL A 255 -13.60 13.96 1.66
N LYS A 256 -13.23 15.21 1.36
CA LYS A 256 -13.96 16.03 0.38
C LYS A 256 -13.96 15.44 -1.04
N ARG A 257 -12.97 14.61 -1.39
CA ARG A 257 -12.92 13.86 -2.68
C ARG A 257 -13.71 12.55 -2.66
N LEU A 258 -14.05 12.03 -1.47
CA LEU A 258 -14.95 10.89 -1.34
C LEU A 258 -16.40 11.30 -1.63
N ASP A 259 -17.13 10.38 -2.25
CA ASP A 259 -18.54 10.53 -2.63
C ASP A 259 -19.40 10.90 -1.40
N PRO A 260 -20.06 12.08 -1.39
CA PRO A 260 -20.78 12.60 -0.21
C PRO A 260 -21.70 11.61 0.52
N PRO A 261 -22.63 10.88 -0.14
CA PRO A 261 -23.55 9.97 0.55
C PRO A 261 -22.84 8.76 1.20
N LEU A 262 -21.65 8.40 0.73
CA LEU A 262 -20.92 7.22 1.21
C LEU A 262 -19.87 7.53 2.28
N ARG A 263 -19.56 8.81 2.57
CA ARG A 263 -18.51 9.21 3.54
C ARG A 263 -18.64 8.54 4.89
N LEU A 264 -19.85 8.52 5.44
CA LEU A 264 -20.15 7.91 6.75
C LEU A 264 -20.01 6.38 6.70
N GLN A 265 -20.45 5.75 5.62
CA GLN A 265 -20.29 4.30 5.40
C GLN A 265 -18.81 3.91 5.21
N PHE A 266 -18.00 4.71 4.52
CA PHE A 266 -16.56 4.47 4.43
C PHE A 266 -15.91 4.56 5.82
N PHE A 267 -16.30 5.52 6.67
CA PHE A 267 -15.82 5.60 8.05
C PHE A 267 -16.23 4.38 8.88
N TYR A 268 -17.49 3.93 8.83
CA TYR A 268 -17.91 2.71 9.53
C TYR A 268 -17.18 1.46 9.03
N MET A 269 -16.92 1.35 7.72
CA MET A 269 -16.12 0.26 7.16
C MET A 269 -14.66 0.32 7.66
N TYR A 270 -14.07 1.51 7.78
CA TYR A 270 -12.76 1.71 8.39
C TYR A 270 -12.74 1.25 9.86
N ARG A 271 -13.71 1.67 10.67
CA ARG A 271 -13.84 1.25 12.07
C ARG A 271 -14.01 -0.27 12.20
N PHE A 272 -14.81 -0.87 11.32
CA PHE A 272 -14.97 -2.32 11.24
C PHE A 272 -13.65 -3.03 10.89
N ILE A 273 -12.91 -2.57 9.88
CA ILE A 273 -11.58 -3.12 9.54
C ILE A 273 -10.64 -3.07 10.75
N VAL A 274 -10.56 -1.92 11.45
CA VAL A 274 -9.71 -1.76 12.65
C VAL A 274 -10.17 -2.68 13.79
N GLN A 275 -11.47 -2.86 14.00
CA GLN A 275 -12.03 -3.79 14.99
C GLN A 275 -11.65 -5.26 14.67
N VAL A 276 -11.80 -5.71 13.42
CA VAL A 276 -11.42 -7.07 13.00
C VAL A 276 -9.91 -7.29 13.15
N LEU A 277 -9.11 -6.32 12.71
CA LEU A 277 -7.65 -6.33 12.80
C LEU A 277 -7.18 -6.44 14.26
N SER A 278 -7.73 -5.59 15.14
CA SER A 278 -7.41 -5.59 16.58
C SER A 278 -7.81 -6.89 17.27
N ARG A 279 -8.99 -7.45 16.94
CA ARG A 279 -9.43 -8.77 17.45
C ARG A 279 -8.52 -9.91 16.96
N LYS A 280 -8.06 -9.88 15.71
CA LYS A 280 -7.17 -10.90 15.12
C LYS A 280 -5.71 -10.79 15.57
N LEU A 281 -5.27 -9.64 16.08
CA LEU A 281 -3.92 -9.42 16.61
C LEU A 281 -3.85 -9.45 18.15
N ARG A 282 -4.97 -9.70 18.83
CA ARG A 282 -4.99 -10.06 20.24
C ARG A 282 -4.65 -11.56 20.43
N PRO A 283 -3.87 -11.95 21.46
CA PRO A 283 -3.63 -13.35 21.77
C PRO A 283 -4.96 -14.07 22.08
N PRO A 284 -5.13 -15.34 21.68
CA PRO A 284 -6.35 -16.08 21.98
C PRO A 284 -6.63 -16.15 23.49
N THR A 285 -7.83 -15.74 23.90
CA THR A 285 -8.21 -15.64 25.32
C THR A 285 -8.31 -17.01 25.99
N TYR A 286 -8.67 -18.05 25.24
CA TYR A 286 -8.82 -19.43 25.73
C TYR A 286 -7.51 -20.13 26.09
N ALA A 287 -6.37 -19.64 25.58
CA ALA A 287 -5.09 -20.26 25.87
C ALA A 287 -4.57 -19.81 27.25
N GLY A 288 -4.38 -20.77 28.15
CA GLY A 288 -3.83 -20.52 29.48
C GLY A 288 -2.39 -19.97 29.43
N SER A 289 -1.93 -19.34 30.51
CA SER A 289 -0.59 -18.73 30.57
C SER A 289 0.55 -19.73 30.28
N LEU A 290 0.38 -20.99 30.69
CA LEU A 290 1.30 -22.09 30.38
C LEU A 290 1.29 -22.46 28.89
N GLU A 291 0.13 -22.53 28.24
CA GLU A 291 0.03 -22.83 26.80
C GLU A 291 0.60 -21.69 25.95
N LYS A 292 0.41 -20.43 26.39
CA LYS A 292 1.04 -19.24 25.80
C LYS A 292 2.56 -19.31 25.89
N PHE A 293 3.11 -19.66 27.06
CA PHE A 293 4.55 -19.81 27.27
C PHE A 293 5.14 -20.96 26.42
N LEU A 294 4.54 -22.15 26.47
CA LEU A 294 4.99 -23.33 25.71
C LEU A 294 4.93 -23.15 24.18
N ARG A 295 4.00 -22.35 23.67
CA ARG A 295 3.91 -22.01 22.23
C ARG A 295 4.73 -20.78 21.83
N GLY A 296 5.50 -20.19 22.74
CA GLY A 296 6.27 -18.96 22.48
C GLY A 296 5.39 -17.76 22.09
N TRP A 297 4.12 -17.75 22.51
CA TRP A 297 3.24 -16.60 22.32
C TRP A 297 3.62 -15.54 23.35
N SER A 298 4.28 -14.47 22.90
CA SER A 298 4.38 -13.24 23.70
C SER A 298 2.97 -12.87 24.19
N GLY A 299 2.82 -12.75 25.51
CA GLY A 299 1.53 -12.53 26.16
C GLY A 299 0.93 -11.14 25.91
N GLN A 300 1.73 -10.20 25.42
CA GLN A 300 1.30 -8.87 25.02
C GLN A 300 0.50 -8.93 23.72
N ALA A 301 -0.44 -8.01 23.51
CA ALA A 301 -1.08 -7.83 22.21
C ALA A 301 -0.06 -7.31 21.16
N ALA A 302 -0.50 -7.19 19.90
CA ALA A 302 0.16 -6.25 19.01
C ALA A 302 -0.15 -4.82 19.51
N ASP A 303 0.87 -3.97 19.54
CA ASP A 303 0.71 -2.60 19.99
C ASP A 303 -0.08 -1.77 18.94
N SER A 304 -0.80 -0.75 19.38
CA SER A 304 -1.61 0.10 18.49
C SER A 304 -0.75 0.84 17.45
N GLU A 305 0.52 1.10 17.78
CA GLU A 305 1.51 1.71 16.88
C GLU A 305 1.88 0.76 15.73
N ASP A 306 2.26 -0.49 16.02
CA ASP A 306 2.50 -1.54 15.00
C ASP A 306 1.30 -1.69 14.05
N ILE A 307 0.08 -1.66 14.60
CA ILE A 307 -1.16 -1.75 13.84
C ILE A 307 -1.31 -0.52 12.93
N ALA A 308 -1.11 0.69 13.44
CA ALA A 308 -1.14 1.93 12.66
C ALA A 308 -0.08 1.94 11.55
N PHE A 309 1.14 1.47 11.83
CA PHE A 309 2.23 1.40 10.85
C PHE A 309 1.87 0.50 9.66
N VAL A 310 1.33 -0.71 9.90
CA VAL A 310 0.85 -1.59 8.81
C VAL A 310 -0.40 -1.05 8.13
N LEU A 311 -1.32 -0.41 8.86
CA LEU A 311 -2.54 0.17 8.31
C LEU A 311 -2.24 1.29 7.32
N VAL A 312 -1.36 2.23 7.71
CA VAL A 312 -0.99 3.42 6.93
C VAL A 312 0.03 3.09 5.85
N LEU A 313 1.18 2.52 6.19
CA LEU A 313 2.26 2.26 5.21
C LEU A 313 1.97 1.04 4.33
N GLY A 314 1.31 0.01 4.88
CA GLY A 314 0.99 -1.23 4.16
C GLY A 314 -0.35 -1.19 3.40
N GLY A 315 -1.32 -0.40 3.88
CA GLY A 315 -2.65 -0.29 3.30
C GLY A 315 -3.44 -1.61 3.23
N ILE A 316 -4.60 -1.57 2.56
CA ILE A 316 -5.52 -2.71 2.45
C ILE A 316 -4.88 -3.99 1.90
N GLY A 317 -3.83 -3.87 1.07
CA GLY A 317 -3.11 -5.00 0.49
C GLY A 317 -2.28 -5.81 1.49
N GLN A 318 -1.71 -5.17 2.52
CA GLN A 318 -1.00 -5.88 3.60
C GLN A 318 -1.98 -6.35 4.69
N ILE A 319 -3.01 -5.57 5.00
CA ILE A 319 -4.09 -5.97 5.92
C ILE A 319 -4.73 -7.29 5.44
N ALA A 320 -5.06 -7.40 4.14
CA ALA A 320 -5.62 -8.61 3.56
C ALA A 320 -4.73 -9.84 3.76
N LYS A 321 -3.41 -9.71 3.53
CA LYS A 321 -2.44 -10.81 3.75
C LYS A 321 -2.36 -11.20 5.22
N LEU A 322 -2.42 -10.22 6.13
CA LEU A 322 -2.33 -10.44 7.57
C LEU A 322 -3.57 -11.16 8.10
N LEU A 323 -4.78 -10.78 7.63
CA LEU A 323 -6.03 -11.43 8.03
C LEU A 323 -6.16 -12.85 7.45
N ALA A 324 -5.65 -13.10 6.24
CA ALA A 324 -5.65 -14.42 5.61
C ALA A 324 -4.78 -15.47 6.34
N CYS A 325 -3.85 -15.05 7.22
CA CYS A 325 -3.03 -15.99 7.98
C CYS A 325 -3.85 -16.74 9.05
N PRO A 326 -3.88 -18.08 9.02
CA PRO A 326 -4.71 -18.86 9.95
C PRO A 326 -4.24 -18.71 11.40
N ASN A 327 -2.93 -18.65 11.64
CA ASN A 327 -2.34 -18.75 12.98
C ASN A 327 -1.91 -17.38 13.53
N TYR A 328 -2.18 -17.12 14.81
CA TYR A 328 -1.78 -15.89 15.50
C TYR A 328 -0.27 -15.62 15.43
N SER A 329 0.56 -16.65 15.65
CA SER A 329 2.02 -16.55 15.57
C SER A 329 2.51 -16.17 14.17
N GLN A 330 1.87 -16.66 13.11
CA GLN A 330 2.17 -16.27 11.73
C GLN A 330 1.79 -14.81 11.45
N ARG A 331 0.63 -14.35 11.94
CA ARG A 331 0.22 -12.93 11.85
C ARG A 331 1.25 -12.03 12.53
N ARG A 332 1.60 -12.31 13.79
CA ARG A 332 2.58 -11.49 14.54
C ARG A 332 3.96 -11.50 13.86
N ARG A 333 4.41 -12.65 13.35
CA ARG A 333 5.65 -12.73 12.57
C ARG A 333 5.58 -11.88 11.30
N LEU A 334 4.46 -11.85 10.59
CA LEU A 334 4.28 -11.02 9.39
C LEU A 334 4.27 -9.52 9.70
N LEU A 335 3.56 -9.12 10.77
CA LEU A 335 3.54 -7.75 11.32
C LEU A 335 4.97 -7.26 11.60
N HIS A 336 5.71 -7.99 12.42
CA HIS A 336 7.10 -7.68 12.75
C HIS A 336 8.00 -7.68 11.49
N THR A 337 7.86 -8.69 10.61
CA THR A 337 8.67 -8.78 9.37
C THR A 337 8.38 -7.63 8.39
N PHE A 338 7.19 -7.04 8.41
CA PHE A 338 6.89 -5.84 7.62
C PHE A 338 7.66 -4.64 8.19
N ILE A 339 7.56 -4.40 9.50
CA ILE A 339 8.19 -3.25 10.17
C ILE A 339 9.72 -3.32 10.03
N THR A 340 10.36 -4.46 10.32
CA THR A 340 11.83 -4.58 10.19
C THR A 340 12.34 -4.47 8.75
N ARG A 341 11.49 -4.75 7.75
CA ARG A 341 11.83 -4.55 6.33
C ARG A 341 11.79 -3.08 5.88
N LEU A 342 11.18 -2.18 6.66
CA LEU A 342 11.24 -0.74 6.40
C LEU A 342 12.57 -0.15 6.90
N SER A 343 13.17 -0.73 7.95
CA SER A 343 14.43 -0.24 8.52
C SER A 343 15.63 -0.46 7.60
N PRO A 344 16.34 0.62 7.20
CA PRO A 344 17.58 0.51 6.42
C PRO A 344 18.71 -0.22 7.15
N HIS A 345 18.66 -0.27 8.48
CA HIS A 345 19.67 -0.90 9.33
C HIS A 345 19.41 -2.40 9.56
N GLU A 346 18.17 -2.86 9.43
CA GLU A 346 17.79 -4.25 9.72
C GLU A 346 17.54 -5.10 8.46
N SER A 347 17.32 -4.48 7.29
CA SER A 347 16.98 -5.23 6.07
C SER A 347 17.69 -4.72 4.82
N VAL A 348 18.59 -5.52 4.25
CA VAL A 348 19.19 -5.27 2.92
C VAL A 348 18.17 -5.07 1.78
N GLY A 349 16.91 -5.49 1.98
CA GLY A 349 15.81 -5.32 1.02
C GLY A 349 15.05 -4.00 1.13
N TRP A 350 15.39 -3.09 2.06
CA TRP A 350 14.58 -1.92 2.41
C TRP A 350 14.21 -1.05 1.19
N ARG A 351 15.14 -0.78 0.27
CA ARG A 351 14.87 0.01 -0.94
C ARG A 351 13.80 -0.60 -1.85
N ALA A 352 13.66 -1.93 -1.87
CA ALA A 352 12.59 -2.59 -2.62
C ALA A 352 11.25 -2.47 -1.87
N HIS A 353 11.29 -2.61 -0.55
CA HIS A 353 10.09 -2.49 0.28
C HIS A 353 9.49 -1.08 0.26
N TRP A 354 10.33 -0.04 0.33
CA TRP A 354 9.89 1.34 0.19
C TRP A 354 9.32 1.69 -1.19
N ARG A 355 9.81 1.03 -2.25
CA ARG A 355 9.18 1.10 -3.59
C ARG A 355 7.80 0.42 -3.62
N ASP A 356 7.63 -0.71 -2.94
CA ASP A 356 6.32 -1.37 -2.78
C ASP A 356 5.33 -0.51 -1.95
N VAL A 357 5.82 0.23 -0.96
CA VAL A 357 5.06 1.22 -0.17
C VAL A 357 4.68 2.45 -1.01
N GLY A 358 5.40 2.73 -2.11
CA GLY A 358 5.08 3.78 -3.08
C GLY A 358 6.11 4.91 -3.19
N VAL A 359 7.28 4.81 -2.54
CA VAL A 359 8.39 5.75 -2.72
C VAL A 359 9.15 5.38 -3.99
N LEU A 360 8.79 6.01 -5.11
CA LEU A 360 9.33 5.69 -6.44
C LEU A 360 10.59 6.49 -6.82
N SER A 361 10.79 7.69 -6.22
CA SER A 361 11.92 8.55 -6.54
C SER A 361 13.22 8.01 -5.93
N PRO A 362 14.28 7.77 -6.74
CA PRO A 362 15.57 7.33 -6.21
C PRO A 362 16.17 8.28 -5.17
N ALA A 363 16.04 9.60 -5.41
CA ALA A 363 16.54 10.62 -4.48
C ALA A 363 15.85 10.52 -3.10
N LEU A 364 14.52 10.35 -3.08
CA LEU A 364 13.80 10.17 -1.82
C LEU A 364 14.20 8.87 -1.11
N LEU A 365 14.47 7.78 -1.86
CA LEU A 365 14.96 6.53 -1.27
C LEU A 365 16.31 6.73 -0.59
N ASP A 366 17.24 7.45 -1.22
CA ASP A 366 18.59 7.64 -0.67
C ASP A 366 18.62 8.53 0.59
N ASP A 367 17.59 9.34 0.82
CA ASP A 367 17.40 10.14 2.04
C ASP A 367 16.71 9.37 3.20
N ILE A 368 16.07 8.21 2.95
CA ILE A 368 15.38 7.40 3.99
C ILE A 368 16.28 7.01 5.17
N PRO A 369 17.56 6.63 5.03
CA PRO A 369 18.43 6.28 6.16
C PRO A 369 18.62 7.39 7.22
N CYS A 370 18.24 8.64 6.90
CA CYS A 370 18.26 9.78 7.82
C CYS A 370 16.86 10.38 8.07
N ALA A 371 15.79 9.65 7.69
CA ALA A 371 14.41 10.12 7.80
C ALA A 371 13.76 9.69 9.12
N SER A 372 13.04 10.62 9.76
CA SER A 372 12.05 10.29 10.78
C SER A 372 10.66 10.39 10.14
N ILE A 373 9.87 9.33 10.21
CA ILE A 373 8.57 9.21 9.54
C ILE A 373 7.48 9.11 10.62
N GLY A 374 6.64 10.14 10.68
CA GLY A 374 5.65 10.35 11.73
C GLY A 374 4.28 9.76 11.36
N ILE A 375 3.99 8.54 11.81
CA ILE A 375 2.70 7.89 11.56
C ILE A 375 1.66 8.36 12.59
N THR A 376 0.48 8.72 12.10
CA THR A 376 -0.69 9.07 12.93
C THR A 376 -1.15 7.89 13.81
N GLN A 377 -1.51 8.17 15.06
CA GLN A 377 -2.08 7.16 15.98
C GLN A 377 -3.35 6.51 15.42
N LEU A 378 -3.61 5.25 15.77
CA LEU A 378 -4.70 4.44 15.23
C LEU A 378 -6.11 5.04 15.47
N ASP A 379 -6.28 5.65 16.64
CA ASP A 379 -7.46 6.39 17.09
C ASP A 379 -7.52 7.83 16.55
N GLN A 380 -6.40 8.36 16.05
CA GLN A 380 -6.31 9.69 15.44
C GLN A 380 -6.50 9.69 13.91
N ILE A 381 -6.41 8.54 13.26
CA ILE A 381 -6.72 8.38 11.83
C ILE A 381 -8.25 8.49 11.65
N TRP A 382 -8.68 9.47 10.87
CA TRP A 382 -10.08 9.72 10.43
C TRP A 382 -11.05 10.16 11.55
N GLN A 383 -10.95 9.58 12.76
CA GLN A 383 -11.90 9.81 13.85
C GLN A 383 -11.99 11.27 14.34
N PRO A 384 -10.89 11.99 14.64
CA PRO A 384 -11.00 13.38 15.14
C PRO A 384 -11.62 14.33 14.10
N MET A 385 -11.36 14.08 12.82
CA MET A 385 -11.99 14.82 11.72
C MET A 385 -13.50 14.51 11.65
N MET A 386 -13.91 13.25 11.78
CA MET A 386 -15.34 12.89 11.81
C MET A 386 -16.07 13.47 13.03
N GLU A 387 -15.45 13.45 14.21
CA GLU A 387 -16.01 14.04 15.43
C GLU A 387 -16.26 15.54 15.28
N ASP A 388 -15.35 16.27 14.62
CA ASP A 388 -15.54 17.69 14.29
C ASP A 388 -16.66 17.90 13.23
N MET A 389 -16.76 17.01 12.23
CA MET A 389 -17.84 17.04 11.25
C MET A 389 -19.23 16.72 11.84
N MET A 390 -19.29 15.99 12.96
CA MET A 390 -20.52 15.60 13.64
C MET A 390 -20.98 16.58 14.73
N ARG A 391 -20.25 17.69 14.93
CA ARG A 391 -20.68 18.76 15.84
C ARG A 391 -22.03 19.37 15.42
N PRO A 392 -22.86 19.86 16.36
CA PRO A 392 -24.16 20.46 16.05
C PRO A 392 -24.00 21.63 15.06
N ASP A 393 -22.97 22.46 15.23
CA ASP A 393 -22.70 23.62 14.37
C ASP A 393 -22.31 23.25 12.91
N CYS A 394 -21.92 22.00 12.66
CA CYS A 394 -21.49 21.56 11.34
C CYS A 394 -22.67 21.17 10.45
N ARG A 395 -22.66 21.65 9.21
CA ARG A 395 -23.69 21.39 8.19
C ARG A 395 -23.32 20.30 7.18
N GLU A 396 -22.23 19.55 7.41
CA GLU A 396 -21.75 18.52 6.47
C GLU A 396 -22.54 17.19 6.55
N PHE A 397 -23.33 16.98 7.63
CA PHE A 397 -24.21 15.82 7.84
C PHE A 397 -25.57 16.26 8.41
N THR A 398 -26.63 15.46 8.21
CA THR A 398 -27.96 15.73 8.78
C THR A 398 -28.02 15.35 10.25
N GLU A 399 -28.97 15.90 11.02
CA GLU A 399 -29.12 15.57 12.45
C GLU A 399 -29.36 14.07 12.69
N GLN A 400 -30.21 13.43 11.87
CA GLN A 400 -30.39 11.96 11.90
C GLN A 400 -29.08 11.18 11.71
N GLN A 401 -28.17 11.67 10.84
CA GLN A 401 -26.85 11.05 10.65
C GLN A 401 -25.93 11.27 11.86
N LYS A 402 -26.03 12.40 12.56
CA LYS A 402 -25.27 12.68 13.80
C LYS A 402 -25.76 11.80 14.96
N GLU A 403 -27.08 11.68 15.13
CA GLU A 403 -27.70 10.78 16.12
C GLU A 403 -27.29 9.33 15.89
N ARG A 404 -27.47 8.82 14.66
CA ARG A 404 -27.07 7.45 14.31
C ARG A 404 -25.57 7.21 14.42
N TYR A 405 -24.73 8.22 14.12
CA TYR A 405 -23.29 8.16 14.37
C TYR A 405 -22.96 7.91 15.84
N HIS A 406 -23.61 8.62 16.77
CA HIS A 406 -23.40 8.40 18.20
C HIS A 406 -23.87 7.00 18.64
N GLU A 407 -25.04 6.54 18.19
CA GLU A 407 -25.56 5.19 18.48
C GLU A 407 -24.62 4.08 17.99
N VAL A 408 -24.14 4.18 16.74
CA VAL A 408 -23.26 3.19 16.11
C VAL A 408 -21.87 3.18 16.76
N MET A 409 -21.35 4.34 17.17
CA MET A 409 -20.06 4.43 17.88
C MET A 409 -20.13 3.86 19.31
N LEU A 410 -21.26 4.02 20.00
CA LEU A 410 -21.51 3.40 21.31
C LEU A 410 -21.69 1.89 21.21
N SER A 411 -22.58 1.42 20.33
CA SER A 411 -22.91 0.00 20.15
C SER A 411 -21.78 -0.81 19.52
N LYS A 412 -20.90 -0.18 18.73
CA LYS A 412 -19.83 -0.80 17.93
C LYS A 412 -20.35 -1.87 16.95
N LYS A 413 -21.64 -1.79 16.59
CA LYS A 413 -22.32 -2.68 15.61
C LYS A 413 -22.12 -2.19 14.16
N PHE A 414 -20.90 -1.76 13.81
CA PHE A 414 -20.61 -1.12 12.52
C PHE A 414 -21.08 -1.95 11.31
N ILE A 415 -20.99 -3.29 11.36
CA ILE A 415 -21.42 -4.14 10.26
C ILE A 415 -22.95 -4.21 10.09
N ASN A 416 -23.74 -4.10 11.16
CA ASN A 416 -25.20 -4.11 11.06
C ASN A 416 -25.68 -2.81 10.40
N GLU A 417 -25.12 -1.69 10.81
CA GLU A 417 -25.36 -0.37 10.21
C GLU A 417 -24.97 -0.33 8.73
N LEU A 418 -23.79 -0.83 8.37
CA LEU A 418 -23.33 -0.92 6.98
C LEU A 418 -24.24 -1.77 6.07
N MET A 419 -25.05 -2.64 6.67
CA MET A 419 -25.90 -3.58 5.95
C MET A 419 -27.38 -3.18 5.93
N GLY A 420 -27.82 -2.36 6.89
CA GLY A 420 -29.22 -1.97 7.11
C GLY A 420 -30.06 -3.07 7.77
N TYR A 421 -29.43 -4.14 8.27
CA TYR A 421 -30.10 -5.24 8.98
C TYR A 421 -29.16 -5.92 9.97
N ASP A 422 -29.71 -6.56 11.01
CA ASP A 422 -28.90 -7.37 11.92
C ASP A 422 -28.50 -8.66 11.21
N VAL A 423 -27.33 -8.62 10.57
CA VAL A 423 -26.72 -9.75 9.85
C VAL A 423 -26.54 -10.99 10.75
N LEU A 424 -26.56 -10.81 12.07
CA LEU A 424 -26.42 -11.88 13.06
C LEU A 424 -27.75 -12.59 13.35
N ARG A 425 -28.89 -11.89 13.17
CA ARG A 425 -30.24 -12.40 13.46
C ARG A 425 -31.10 -12.63 12.21
N GLY A 426 -30.80 -11.97 11.10
CA GLY A 426 -31.61 -11.99 9.89
C GLY A 426 -32.87 -11.12 9.95
N GLN A 427 -33.02 -10.32 11.00
CA GLN A 427 -34.07 -9.29 11.18
C GLN A 427 -33.56 -7.92 10.69
N GLN A 428 -34.46 -7.00 10.40
CA GLN A 428 -34.09 -5.61 10.08
C GLN A 428 -33.39 -4.95 11.28
N ALA A 429 -32.58 -3.91 11.03
CA ALA A 429 -31.71 -3.35 12.07
C ALA A 429 -32.48 -2.53 13.11
N ASP A 430 -33.59 -1.95 12.67
CA ASP A 430 -34.53 -1.20 13.48
C ASP A 430 -35.73 -2.14 13.72
N GLY A 431 -35.99 -2.45 14.98
CA GLY A 431 -37.05 -3.35 15.40
C GLY A 431 -38.35 -2.58 15.56
N ASP A 432 -39.19 -2.61 14.53
CA ASP A 432 -40.59 -2.23 14.61
C ASP A 432 -41.36 -3.46 15.14
N ASP A 433 -41.22 -3.74 16.45
CA ASP A 433 -42.00 -4.76 17.16
C ASP A 433 -43.40 -4.17 17.51
N SER A 434 -44.13 -3.73 16.48
CA SER A 434 -45.56 -3.42 16.54
C SER A 434 -46.29 -4.30 15.53
N ASP A 435 -47.47 -4.77 15.91
CA ASP A 435 -48.32 -5.72 15.19
C ASP A 435 -47.89 -7.20 15.36
N ASP A 436 -48.30 -7.81 16.48
CA ASP A 436 -49.05 -9.08 16.53
C ASP A 436 -49.40 -9.47 17.99
N GLU A 437 -50.03 -8.57 18.75
CA GLU A 437 -50.86 -8.93 19.91
C GLU A 437 -52.34 -8.96 19.48
N GLU A 438 -52.71 -9.91 18.59
CA GLU A 438 -54.13 -10.20 18.35
C GLU A 438 -54.72 -10.98 19.53
N GLU A 439 -55.75 -10.39 20.13
CA GLU A 439 -56.52 -10.90 21.26
C GLU A 439 -57.14 -12.28 20.95
N ALA A 440 -56.68 -13.32 21.64
CA ALA A 440 -57.34 -14.63 21.68
C ALA A 440 -58.04 -14.84 23.05
N GLU A 441 -58.86 -13.87 23.47
CA GLU A 441 -59.65 -13.94 24.69
C GLU A 441 -61.16 -13.80 24.39
N HIS A 442 -61.81 -14.91 24.02
CA HIS A 442 -63.21 -15.25 24.36
C HIS A 442 -63.61 -16.61 23.74
N GLY A 443 -64.24 -17.50 24.51
CA GLY A 443 -64.69 -18.79 23.95
C GLY A 443 -65.22 -19.88 24.90
N ASP A 444 -65.24 -19.67 26.21
CA ASP A 444 -65.98 -20.55 27.14
C ASP A 444 -67.39 -19.98 27.37
N ASP A 445 -68.42 -20.58 26.74
CA ASP A 445 -69.69 -20.95 27.41
C ASP A 445 -70.70 -21.65 26.46
N VAL A 446 -71.48 -22.57 27.04
CA VAL A 446 -72.61 -23.39 26.50
C VAL A 446 -72.26 -24.65 25.67
#